data_AF-A0A963MME4-F1
#
_entry.id   AF-A0A963MME4-F1
#
_cell.length_a   1.000
_cell.length_b   1.000
_cell.length_c   1.000
_cell.angle_alpha   90.00
_cell.angle_beta   90.00
_cell.angle_gamma   90.00
#
_symmetry.space_group_name_H-M   'P 1'
#
loop_
_entity.id
_entity.type
_entity.pdbx_description
1 polymer ?
#
loop_
_entity_poly.entity_id
_entity_poly.type
_entity_poly.pdbx_seq_one_letter_code
_entity_poly.pdbx_strand_id
1 'polypeptide(L)' 'NPIKGKQLTNIRASGTDEAVRLVPPVALTLESAVEFIADDELVEITPKNIRIRKRLLTDNERRRASREG' A
#
# COMPACT_ATOMS: atom_id res chain seq x y z
N ASN A 1 6.68 -5.12 2.34
CA ASN A 1 7.76 -4.12 2.37
C ASN A 1 8.10 -3.73 0.93
N PRO A 2 7.72 -2.54 0.46
CA PRO A 2 7.88 -2.14 -0.94
C PRO A 2 9.32 -1.76 -1.34
N ILE A 3 10.23 -1.55 -0.38
CA ILE A 3 11.61 -1.13 -0.65
C ILE A 3 12.60 -2.28 -0.82
N LYS A 4 12.18 -3.53 -0.55
CA LYS A 4 13.06 -4.71 -0.67
C LYS A 4 12.46 -5.69 -1.66
N GLY A 5 13.21 -5.98 -2.73
CA GLY A 5 12.91 -7.09 -3.62
C GLY A 5 12.89 -8.39 -2.82
N LYS A 6 11.80 -9.15 -2.94
CA LYS A 6 11.75 -10.50 -2.38
C LYS A 6 12.57 -11.39 -3.31
N GLN A 7 13.65 -12.00 -2.81
CA GLN A 7 14.34 -13.01 -3.58
C GLN A 7 13.41 -14.20 -3.80
N LEU A 8 13.03 -14.43 -5.05
CA LEU A 8 12.24 -15.58 -5.47
C LEU A 8 13.19 -16.77 -5.60
N THR A 9 13.34 -17.56 -4.54
CA THR A 9 14.14 -18.80 -4.56
C THR A 9 13.48 -19.94 -5.36
N ASN A 10 12.24 -19.73 -5.84
CA ASN A 10 11.46 -20.72 -6.59
C ASN A 10 11.42 -20.44 -8.12
N ILE A 11 12.42 -19.77 -8.69
CA ILE A 11 12.58 -19.71 -10.16
C ILE A 11 13.32 -20.98 -10.58
N ARG A 12 12.58 -22.09 -10.76
CA ARG A 12 13.10 -23.31 -11.38
C ARG A 12 12.91 -23.25 -12.90
N ALA A 13 14.00 -23.60 -13.59
CA ALA A 13 14.08 -24.13 -14.95
C ALA A 13 13.88 -23.15 -16.11
N SER A 14 15.00 -22.95 -16.80
CA SER A 14 15.10 -22.83 -18.26
C SER A 14 14.31 -21.73 -18.95
N GLY A 15 14.93 -20.56 -19.03
CA GLY A 15 14.82 -19.69 -20.20
C GLY A 15 13.57 -18.81 -20.25
N THR A 16 13.55 -17.75 -19.46
CA THR A 16 12.97 -16.46 -19.88
C THR A 16 13.51 -15.38 -18.95
N ASP A 17 14.29 -14.45 -19.50
CA ASP A 17 14.63 -13.19 -18.85
C ASP A 17 13.39 -12.29 -18.94
N GLU A 18 12.39 -12.56 -18.10
CA GLU A 18 11.19 -11.73 -18.02
C GLU A 18 11.54 -10.41 -17.32
N ALA A 19 11.76 -9.37 -18.12
CA ALA A 19 11.78 -8.00 -17.60
C ALA A 19 10.48 -7.73 -16.82
N VAL A 20 10.60 -7.33 -15.55
CA VAL A 20 9.46 -7.06 -14.66
C VAL A 20 8.62 -5.93 -15.26
N ARG A 21 7.44 -6.26 -15.78
CA ARG A 21 6.46 -5.27 -16.26
C ARG A 21 5.58 -4.81 -15.10
N LEU A 22 5.61 -3.53 -14.80
CA LEU A 22 4.73 -2.92 -13.80
C LEU A 22 3.45 -2.43 -14.45
N VAL A 23 2.31 -2.83 -13.90
CA VAL A 23 1.00 -2.27 -14.27
C VAL A 23 0.97 -0.80 -13.81
N PRO A 24 0.42 0.14 -14.62
CA PRO A 24 0.29 1.53 -14.22
C PRO A 24 -0.45 1.68 -12.88
N PRO A 25 -0.03 2.61 -12.02
CA PRO A 25 -0.71 2.86 -10.75
C PRO A 25 -2.09 3.49 -10.99
N VAL A 26 -3.01 3.25 -10.06
CA VAL A 26 -4.33 3.92 -10.05
C VAL A 26 -4.12 5.39 -9.66
N ALA A 27 -4.62 6.30 -10.49
CA ALA A 27 -4.62 7.73 -10.18
C ALA A 27 -5.66 8.03 -9.09
N LEU A 28 -5.22 8.63 -7.99
CA LEU A 28 -6.07 9.02 -6.86
C LEU A 28 -6.52 10.46 -7.00
N THR A 29 -7.84 10.68 -7.02
CA THR A 29 -8.46 12.02 -6.87
C THR A 29 -8.91 12.21 -5.41
N LEU A 30 -9.29 13.43 -5.04
CA LEU A 30 -9.75 13.70 -3.68
C LEU A 30 -11.06 12.96 -3.40
N GLU A 31 -12.00 13.02 -4.35
CA GLU A 31 -13.32 12.42 -4.24
C GLU A 31 -13.21 10.89 -4.12
N SER A 32 -12.44 10.27 -5.02
CA SER A 32 -12.20 8.82 -4.97
C SER A 32 -11.46 8.38 -3.70
N ALA A 33 -10.54 9.20 -3.18
CA ALA A 33 -9.85 8.89 -1.94
C ALA A 33 -10.79 8.96 -0.71
N VAL A 34 -11.69 9.94 -0.65
CA VAL A 34 -12.65 10.09 0.45
C VAL A 34 -13.69 8.97 0.42
N GLU A 35 -14.14 8.54 -0.76
CA GLU A 35 -15.05 7.41 -0.90
C GLU A 35 -14.39 6.07 -0.51
N PHE A 36 -13.08 5.94 -0.73
CA PHE A 36 -12.37 4.70 -0.52
C PHE A 36 -12.02 4.39 0.94
N ILE A 37 -11.75 5.40 1.78
CA ILE A 37 -11.21 5.19 3.14
C ILE A 37 -12.23 4.61 4.12
N ALA A 38 -11.74 3.80 5.07
CA ALA A 38 -12.50 3.34 6.23
C ALA A 38 -12.30 4.21 7.49
N ASP A 39 -13.05 3.94 8.56
CA ASP A 39 -13.01 4.68 9.84
C ASP A 39 -11.64 4.66 10.54
N ASP A 40 -10.79 3.68 10.24
CA ASP A 40 -9.43 3.57 10.76
C ASP A 40 -8.36 4.13 9.80
N GLU A 41 -8.78 4.82 8.74
CA GLU A 41 -7.95 5.40 7.69
C GLU A 41 -8.16 6.91 7.57
N LEU A 42 -7.18 7.58 6.94
CA LEU A 42 -7.17 9.01 6.74
C LEU A 42 -6.62 9.34 5.35
N VAL A 43 -7.19 10.38 4.74
CA VAL A 43 -6.63 11.01 3.53
C VAL A 43 -5.69 12.13 3.95
N GLU A 44 -4.41 11.98 3.66
CA GLU A 44 -3.38 13.01 3.85
C GLU A 44 -3.32 13.89 2.59
N ILE A 45 -3.70 15.17 2.76
CA ILE A 45 -3.78 16.13 1.66
C ILE A 45 -2.67 17.16 1.82
N THR A 46 -1.94 17.38 0.72
CA THR A 46 -0.98 18.48 0.57
C THR A 46 -1.27 19.18 -0.76
N PRO A 47 -0.79 20.43 -0.99
CA PRO A 47 -1.08 21.14 -2.23
C PRO A 47 -0.68 20.43 -3.52
N LYS A 48 0.26 19.47 -3.44
CA LYS A 48 0.78 18.73 -4.59
C LYS A 48 0.34 17.25 -4.63
N ASN A 49 -0.07 16.68 -3.50
CA ASN A 49 -0.24 15.24 -3.38
C ASN A 49 -1.39 14.87 -2.46
N ILE A 50 -2.06 13.77 -2.81
CA ILE A 50 -3.08 13.10 -2.02
C ILE A 50 -2.56 11.70 -1.71
N ARG A 51 -2.61 11.28 -0.44
CA ARG A 51 -2.16 9.96 0.02
C ARG A 51 -3.18 9.36 0.97
N ILE A 52 -3.29 8.04 0.97
CA ILE A 52 -4.11 7.29 1.93
C ILE A 52 -3.18 6.61 2.94
N ARG A 53 -3.57 6.65 4.21
CA ARG A 53 -2.84 6.01 5.30
C ARG A 53 -3.77 5.53 6.40
N LYS A 54 -3.32 4.56 7.18
CA LYS A 54 -3.97 4.20 8.44
C LYS A 54 -3.81 5.32 9.46
N ARG A 55 -4.84 5.50 10.30
CA ARG A 55 -4.82 6.37 11.47
C ARG A 55 -3.69 5.98 12.41
N LEU A 56 -3.56 4.68 12.67
CA LEU A 56 -2.44 4.08 13.39
C LEU A 56 -1.42 3.51 12.39
N LEU A 57 -0.25 4.13 12.33
CA LEU A 57 0.76 3.83 11.32
C LEU A 57 1.42 2.47 11.53
N THR A 58 1.74 2.13 12.77
CA THR A 58 2.45 0.89 13.06
C THR A 58 1.47 -0.28 13.20
N ASP A 59 1.93 -1.47 12.81
CA ASP A 59 1.11 -2.68 12.94
C ASP A 59 0.81 -3.03 14.40
N ASN A 60 1.76 -2.76 15.29
CA ASN A 60 1.61 -3.02 16.72
C ASN A 60 0.52 -2.15 17.35
N GLU A 61 0.46 -0.86 17.00
CA GLU A 61 -0.59 0.04 17.49
C GLU A 61 -1.96 -0.39 16.99
N ARG A 62 -2.09 -0.79 15.72
CA ARG A 62 -3.35 -1.32 15.17
C ARG A 62 -3.82 -2.56 15.92
N ARG A 63 -2.94 -3.53 16.16
CA ARG A 63 -3.27 -4.76 16.91
C ARG A 63 -3.66 -4.52 18.36
N ARG A 64 -3.14 -3.45 18.98
CA ARG A 64 -3.53 -3.06 20.34
C ARG A 64 -4.92 -2.43 20.32
N ALA A 65 -5.13 -1.44 19.44
CA ALA A 65 -6.42 -0.76 19.31
C ALA A 65 -7.56 -1.71 18.93
N SER A 66 -7.29 -2.74 18.10
CA SER A 66 -8.29 -3.74 17.73
C SER A 66 -8.68 -4.71 18.86
N ARG A 67 -7.99 -4.67 20.00
CA ARG A 67 -8.27 -5.51 21.19
C ARG A 67 -8.94 -4.72 22.31
N GLU A 68 -8.88 -3.40 22.25
CA GLU A 68 -9.42 -2.48 23.28
C GLU A 68 -10.84 -2.00 22.96
N GLY A 69 -11.34 -2.28 21.75
CA GLY A 69 -12.75 -2.10 21.36
C GLY A 69 -13.46 -3.45 21.23
#